data_AF-A0A6H1ZUV5-F1
#
_entry.id   AF-A0A6H1ZUV5-F1
#
_cell.length_a   1.000
_cell.length_b   1.000
_cell.length_c   1.000
_cell.angle_alpha   90.00
_cell.angle_beta   90.00
_cell.angle_gamma   90.00
#
_symmetry.space_group_name_H-M   'P 1'
#
loop_
_entity.id
_entity.type
_entity.pdbx_description
1 polymer ?
#
loop_
_entity_poly.entity_id
_entity_poly.type
_entity_poly.pdbx_seq_one_letter_code
_entity_poly.pdbx_strand_id
1 'polypeptide(L)'
;MLGLDLTICLIPNGKMDWWLCHNRVNFQRDYDFFSRIADTGRRKINPSLNPLPVPESKRVDWYDDDGIKQTTEDAYGSKLTYLPASAFSKVTSDNQWNKAILEMLKLLPEDTPIILYWC
;
A
#
# COMPACT_ATOMS: atom_id res chain seq x y z
N MET A 1 -6.06 -2.66 21.39
CA MET A 1 -6.75 -2.73 20.09
C MET A 1 -5.75 -2.23 19.06
N LEU A 2 -5.16 -3.12 18.25
CA LEU A 2 -4.17 -2.72 17.24
C LEU A 2 -4.88 -1.83 16.20
N GLY A 3 -4.35 -0.62 16.01
CA GLY A 3 -4.83 0.35 15.04
C GLY A 3 -4.36 -0.11 13.67
N LEU A 4 -5.26 -0.27 12.70
CA LEU A 4 -4.83 -0.60 11.35
C LEU A 4 -4.33 0.69 10.71
N ASP A 5 -3.03 0.80 10.44
CA ASP A 5 -2.46 1.87 9.63
C ASP A 5 -2.06 1.31 8.26
N LEU A 6 -2.21 2.12 7.21
CA LEU A 6 -1.80 1.75 5.86
C LEU A 6 -0.84 2.80 5.33
N THR A 7 0.40 2.38 5.14
CA THR A 7 1.43 3.13 4.42
C THR A 7 1.49 2.62 2.99
N ILE A 8 1.52 3.53 2.02
CA ILE A 8 1.81 3.17 0.64
C ILE A 8 3.20 3.62 0.24
N CYS A 9 3.85 2.77 -0.54
CA CYS A 9 5.16 3.05 -1.10
C CYS A 9 5.04 3.11 -2.63
N LEU A 10 5.48 4.24 -3.19
CA LEU A 10 5.41 4.52 -4.63
C LEU A 10 6.72 4.09 -5.29
N ILE A 11 6.65 3.21 -6.29
CA ILE A 11 7.83 2.74 -7.03
C ILE A 11 7.91 3.41 -8.40
N PRO A 12 8.62 4.56 -8.54
CA PRO A 12 8.87 5.15 -9.85
C PRO A 12 9.70 4.17 -10.68
N ASN A 13 9.17 3.75 -11.84
CA ASN A 13 9.77 2.73 -12.72
C ASN A 13 9.84 1.31 -12.12
N GLY A 14 8.68 0.71 -11.82
CA GLY A 14 8.52 -0.67 -11.31
C GLY A 14 9.15 -1.83 -12.11
N LYS A 15 9.90 -1.53 -13.18
CA LYS A 15 10.65 -2.51 -13.98
C LYS A 15 11.95 -2.99 -13.33
N MET A 16 12.45 -2.30 -12.30
CA MET A 16 13.65 -2.73 -11.59
C MET A 16 13.42 -3.96 -10.73
N ASP A 17 14.46 -4.78 -10.54
CA ASP A 17 14.44 -5.96 -9.67
C ASP A 17 14.45 -5.64 -8.18
N TRP A 18 14.71 -4.37 -7.85
CA TRP A 18 14.68 -3.83 -6.51
C TRP A 18 13.73 -2.63 -6.45
N TRP A 19 12.96 -2.56 -5.38
CA TRP A 19 11.95 -1.55 -5.12
C TRP A 19 12.29 -0.84 -3.82
N LEU A 20 12.73 0.42 -3.91
CA LEU A 20 13.09 1.21 -2.74
C LEU A 20 11.91 2.04 -2.24
N CYS A 21 11.42 1.69 -1.05
CA CYS A 21 10.34 2.38 -0.37
C CYS A 21 10.80 3.61 0.40
N HIS A 22 11.45 4.54 -0.29
CA HIS A 22 11.83 5.82 0.31
C HIS A 22 10.65 6.82 0.32
N ASN A 23 9.86 6.86 -0.77
CA ASN A 23 8.68 7.72 -0.87
C ASN A 23 7.47 6.98 -0.29
N ARG A 24 7.07 7.39 0.90
CA ARG A 24 5.95 6.80 1.63
C ARG A 24 4.95 7.84 2.05
N VAL A 25 3.67 7.49 1.99
CA VAL A 25 2.60 8.30 2.56
C VAL A 25 1.63 7.40 3.31
N ASN A 26 1.18 7.85 4.47
CA ASN A 26 0.29 7.10 5.33
C ASN A 26 -1.14 7.59 5.12
N PHE A 27 -2.06 6.67 4.88
CA PHE A 27 -3.47 6.99 4.99
C PHE A 27 -3.83 7.31 6.44
N GLN A 28 -4.76 8.23 6.62
CA GLN A 28 -5.44 8.43 7.89
C GLN A 28 -6.22 7.17 8.23
N ARG A 29 -6.16 6.74 9.49
CA ARG A 29 -6.91 5.59 10.02
C ARG A 29 -8.39 5.69 9.67
N ASP A 30 -8.85 4.76 8.83
CA ASP A 30 -10.23 4.67 8.38
C ASP A 30 -10.55 3.20 8.05
N TYR A 31 -11.15 2.49 9.02
CA TYR A 31 -11.42 1.05 8.89
C TYR A 31 -12.39 0.73 7.75
N ASP A 32 -13.38 1.58 7.51
CA ASP A 32 -14.38 1.35 6.46
C ASP A 32 -13.73 1.53 5.09
N PHE A 33 -12.85 2.52 4.94
CA PHE A 33 -12.01 2.66 3.76
C PHE A 33 -11.04 1.47 3.59
N PHE A 34 -10.31 1.07 4.63
CA PHE A 34 -9.35 -0.04 4.54
C PHE A 34 -10.01 -1.37 4.19
N SER A 35 -11.23 -1.63 4.66
CA SER A 35 -12.01 -2.82 4.29
C SER A 35 -12.35 -2.91 2.81
N ARG A 36 -12.28 -1.79 2.08
CA ARG A 36 -12.46 -1.76 0.61
C ARG A 36 -11.18 -2.15 -0.13
N ILE A 37 -10.01 -1.98 0.51
CA ILE A 37 -8.70 -2.24 -0.06
C ILE A 37 -8.26 -3.69 0.19
N ALA A 38 -8.42 -4.19 1.41
CA ALA A 38 -8.03 -5.54 1.79
C ALA A 38 -8.94 -6.10 2.90
N ASP A 39 -8.88 -7.41 3.13
CA ASP A 39 -9.56 -8.01 4.27
C ASP A 39 -8.86 -7.57 5.56
N THR A 40 -9.63 -6.90 6.44
CA THR A 40 -9.13 -6.36 7.71
C THR A 40 -9.57 -7.21 8.91
N GLY A 41 -10.28 -8.33 8.68
CA GLY A 41 -10.78 -9.24 9.71
C GLY A 41 -11.86 -8.68 10.64
N ARG A 42 -12.19 -7.38 10.57
CA ARG A 42 -13.18 -6.72 11.45
C ARG A 42 -14.61 -6.74 10.93
N ARG A 43 -14.80 -6.84 9.61
CA ARG A 43 -16.12 -6.94 8.97
C ARG A 43 -16.02 -7.90 7.80
N LYS A 44 -17.04 -8.75 7.61
CA LYS A 44 -17.25 -9.54 6.38
C LYS A 44 -17.69 -8.62 5.24
N ILE A 45 -16.82 -7.73 4.82
CA ILE A 45 -16.97 -6.94 3.60
C ILE A 45 -16.00 -7.57 2.61
N ASN A 46 -16.50 -8.00 1.45
CA ASN A 46 -15.61 -8.42 0.37
C ASN A 46 -14.83 -7.18 -0.10
N PRO A 47 -13.49 -7.18 -0.03
CA PRO A 47 -12.70 -6.07 -0.51
C PRO A 47 -13.01 -5.79 -1.98
N SER A 48 -13.12 -4.50 -2.33
CA SER A 48 -13.35 -4.08 -3.71
C SER A 48 -12.08 -4.15 -4.56
N LEU A 49 -10.91 -4.16 -3.90
CA LEU A 49 -9.61 -4.36 -4.52
C LEU A 49 -9.08 -5.75 -4.17
N ASN A 50 -8.21 -6.27 -5.03
CA ASN A 50 -7.57 -7.58 -4.83
C ASN A 50 -6.05 -7.40 -4.84
N PRO A 51 -5.42 -7.02 -3.71
CA PRO A 51 -3.97 -6.90 -3.63
C PRO A 51 -3.27 -8.20 -4.01
N LEU A 52 -2.21 -8.08 -4.80
CA LEU A 52 -1.41 -9.22 -5.23
C LEU A 52 -0.17 -9.35 -4.35
N PRO A 53 0.33 -10.56 -4.07
CA PRO A 53 1.62 -10.70 -3.38
C PRO A 53 2.72 -10.04 -4.21
N VAL A 54 3.65 -9.35 -3.54
CA VAL A 54 4.87 -8.89 -4.20
C VAL A 54 5.61 -10.11 -4.78
N PRO A 55 6.03 -10.10 -6.07
CA PRO A 55 6.71 -11.24 -6.66
C PRO A 55 8.00 -11.58 -5.90
N GLU A 56 8.31 -12.86 -5.70
CA GLU A 56 9.50 -13.30 -4.97
C GLU A 56 10.83 -12.87 -5.63
N SER A 57 10.79 -12.59 -6.94
CA SER A 57 11.92 -12.03 -7.68
C SER A 57 12.17 -10.55 -7.40
N LYS A 58 11.27 -9.87 -6.69
CA LYS A 58 11.41 -8.45 -6.33
C LYS A 58 11.97 -8.31 -4.93
N ARG A 59 13.10 -7.62 -4.83
CA ARG A 59 13.66 -7.17 -3.56
C ARG A 59 12.97 -5.88 -3.14
N VAL A 60 12.35 -5.84 -1.96
CA VAL A 60 11.79 -4.61 -1.39
C VAL A 60 12.70 -4.10 -0.30
N ASP A 61 13.19 -2.87 -0.46
CA ASP A 61 14.05 -2.19 0.49
C ASP A 61 13.24 -1.13 1.26
N TRP A 62 13.26 -1.22 2.58
CA TRP A 62 12.57 -0.34 3.51
C TRP A 62 13.58 0.53 4.25
N TYR A 63 13.37 1.85 4.25
CA TYR A 63 14.23 2.78 4.99
C TYR A 63 13.63 3.10 6.36
N ASP A 64 14.31 2.75 7.44
CA ASP A 64 13.97 3.09 8.82
C ASP A 64 15.12 3.85 9.51
N ASP A 65 14.97 4.12 10.80
CA ASP A 65 15.95 4.88 11.59
C ASP A 65 17.31 4.16 11.68
N ASP A 66 17.36 2.84 11.48
CA ASP A 66 18.60 2.05 11.46
C ASP A 66 19.19 1.95 10.03
N GLY A 67 18.53 2.53 9.03
CA GLY A 67 18.97 2.54 7.63
C GLY A 67 18.08 1.73 6.70
N ILE A 68 18.66 1.24 5.59
CA ILE A 68 17.92 0.46 4.59
C ILE A 68 17.96 -1.02 4.98
N LYS A 69 16.78 -1.62 5.16
CA LYS A 69 16.59 -3.04 5.41
C LYS A 69 15.74 -3.67 4.31
N GLN A 70 16.16 -4.83 3.82
CA GLN A 70 15.30 -5.61 2.95
C GLN A 70 14.15 -6.20 3.78
N THR A 71 12.93 -6.15 3.24
CA THR A 71 11.77 -6.78 3.86
C THR A 71 10.92 -7.52 2.84
N THR A 72 10.23 -8.55 3.28
CA THR A 72 9.17 -9.25 2.54
C THR A 72 7.83 -9.19 3.27
N GLU A 73 7.81 -8.56 4.44
CA GLU A 73 6.67 -8.52 5.36
C GLU A 73 6.37 -7.09 5.83
N ASP A 74 5.11 -6.88 6.20
CA ASP A 74 4.66 -5.66 6.87
C ASP A 74 4.92 -5.71 8.39
N ALA A 75 4.49 -4.70 9.15
CA ALA A 75 4.76 -4.64 10.59
C ALA A 75 4.00 -5.71 11.40
N TYR A 76 3.02 -6.39 10.79
CA TYR A 76 2.25 -7.47 11.39
C TYR A 76 2.79 -8.86 11.00
N GLY A 77 3.90 -8.95 10.27
CA GLY A 77 4.47 -10.19 9.78
C GLY A 77 3.70 -10.81 8.61
N SER A 78 2.81 -10.05 7.97
CA SER A 78 2.10 -10.51 6.77
C SER A 78 2.93 -10.20 5.53
N LYS A 79 2.91 -11.09 4.52
CA LYS A 79 3.62 -10.85 3.26
C LYS A 79 3.18 -9.54 2.62
N LEU A 80 4.15 -8.77 2.10
CA LEU A 80 3.85 -7.55 1.37
C LEU A 80 2.99 -7.84 0.14
N THR A 81 2.04 -6.93 -0.08
CA THR A 81 1.18 -6.94 -1.26
C THR A 81 1.34 -5.64 -2.05
N TYR A 82 0.94 -5.66 -3.30
CA TYR A 82 0.94 -4.48 -4.14
C TYR A 82 -0.30 -4.42 -5.04
N LEU A 83 -0.58 -3.21 -5.52
CA LEU A 83 -1.58 -2.93 -6.54
C LEU A 83 -0.99 -1.95 -7.57
N PRO A 84 -1.40 -2.01 -8.84
CA PRO A 84 -1.12 -0.92 -9.77
C PRO A 84 -1.89 0.34 -9.37
N ALA A 85 -1.36 1.52 -9.68
CA ALA A 85 -2.01 2.80 -9.37
C ALA A 85 -3.45 2.90 -9.93
N SER A 86 -3.70 2.32 -11.10
CA SER A 86 -5.03 2.24 -11.73
C SER A 86 -6.10 1.55 -10.87
N ALA A 87 -5.71 0.64 -9.97
CA ALA A 87 -6.63 -0.04 -9.05
C ALA A 87 -7.36 0.95 -8.12
N PHE A 88 -6.75 2.11 -7.82
CA PHE A 88 -7.31 3.11 -6.91
C PHE A 88 -8.29 4.07 -7.59
N SER A 89 -8.46 4.00 -8.91
CA SER A 89 -9.29 4.94 -9.71
C SER A 89 -10.74 5.07 -9.23
N LYS A 90 -11.33 3.97 -8.75
CA LYS A 90 -12.72 3.91 -8.27
C LYS A 90 -12.84 3.96 -6.75
N VAL A 91 -11.73 3.98 -6.03
CA VAL A 91 -11.72 4.02 -4.58
C VAL A 91 -12.03 5.44 -4.12
N THR A 92 -12.90 5.56 -3.13
CA THR A 92 -13.26 6.83 -2.50
C THR A 92 -13.13 6.72 -0.98
N SER A 93 -12.76 7.84 -0.35
CA SER A 93 -12.81 8.03 1.09
C SER A 93 -13.51 9.36 1.35
N ASP A 94 -14.16 9.52 2.50
CA ASP A 94 -14.74 10.81 2.94
C ASP A 94 -13.71 11.69 3.66
N ASN A 95 -12.62 11.09 4.14
CA ASN A 95 -11.53 11.77 4.80
C ASN A 95 -10.71 12.61 3.79
N GLN A 96 -10.50 13.90 4.08
CA GLN A 96 -9.81 14.82 3.16
C GLN A 96 -8.35 14.42 2.84
N TRP A 97 -7.62 13.89 3.83
CA TRP A 97 -6.25 13.43 3.63
C TRP A 97 -6.20 12.18 2.75
N ASN A 98 -7.07 11.20 3.01
CA ASN A 98 -7.18 10.01 2.18
C ASN A 98 -7.61 10.36 0.75
N LYS A 99 -8.51 11.34 0.56
CA LYS A 99 -8.84 11.88 -0.76
C LYS A 99 -7.61 12.45 -1.46
N ALA A 100 -6.78 13.24 -0.79
CA ALA A 100 -5.57 13.81 -1.38
C ALA A 100 -4.58 12.71 -1.83
N ILE A 101 -4.41 11.66 -1.03
CA ILE A 101 -3.59 10.50 -1.42
C ILE A 101 -4.17 9.80 -2.65
N LEU A 102 -5.50 9.58 -2.69
CA LEU A 102 -6.16 8.96 -3.85
C LEU A 102 -6.02 9.81 -5.11
N GLU A 103 -6.15 11.14 -5.02
CA GLU A 103 -5.92 12.04 -6.16
C GLU A 103 -4.46 12.00 -6.62
N MET A 104 -3.50 11.97 -5.69
CA MET A 104 -2.08 11.79 -6.04
C MET A 104 -1.86 10.46 -6.79
N LEU A 105 -2.47 9.36 -6.34
CA LEU A 105 -2.35 8.06 -7.01
C LEU A 105 -2.89 8.07 -8.43
N LYS A 106 -3.96 8.84 -8.71
CA LYS A 106 -4.53 9.00 -10.06
C LYS A 106 -3.60 9.75 -11.03
N LEU A 107 -2.62 10.50 -10.52
CA LEU A 107 -1.65 11.22 -11.35
C LEU A 107 -0.45 10.36 -11.76
N LEU A 108 -0.28 9.18 -11.16
CA LEU A 108 0.80 8.25 -11.49
C LEU A 108 0.48 7.50 -12.79
N PRO A 109 1.50 7.02 -13.54
CA PRO A 109 1.29 6.05 -14.61
C PRO A 109 0.48 4.85 -14.10
N GLU A 110 -0.49 4.38 -14.88
CA GLU A 110 -1.48 3.37 -14.45
C GLU A 110 -0.86 2.10 -13.87
N ASP A 111 0.26 1.66 -14.43
CA ASP A 111 0.98 0.44 -14.03
C ASP A 111 1.99 0.66 -12.89
N THR A 112 2.05 1.85 -12.30
CA THR A 112 2.96 2.14 -11.19
C THR A 112 2.64 1.22 -10.02
N PRO A 113 3.59 0.37 -9.56
CA PRO A 113 3.35 -0.50 -8.42
C PRO A 113 3.28 0.33 -7.13
N ILE A 114 2.21 0.11 -6.38
CA ILE A 114 1.96 0.68 -5.07
C ILE A 114 2.04 -0.45 -4.06
N ILE A 115 3.10 -0.47 -3.26
CA ILE A 115 3.24 -1.47 -2.19
C ILE A 115 2.36 -1.06 -1.01
N LEU A 116 1.59 -2.01 -0.50
CA LEU A 116 0.75 -1.86 0.69
C LEU A 116 1.54 -2.35 1.90
N TYR A 117 1.82 -1.46 2.84
CA TYR A 117 2.50 -1.77 4.09
C TYR A 117 1.57 -1.47 5.26
N TRP A 118 1.10 -2.51 5.93
CA TRP A 118 0.25 -2.37 7.11
C TRP A 118 1.10 -2.19 8.36
N CYS A 119 0.78 -1.17 9.15
CA CYS A 119 1.49 -0.83 10.38
C CYS A 119 0.57 -0.54 11.57
#